data_AF-A0AAW8L2T1-F1
#
_entry.id   AF-A0AAW8L2T1-F1
#
_cell.length_a   1.000
_cell.length_b   1.000
_cell.length_c   1.000
_cell.angle_alpha   90.00
_cell.angle_beta   90.00
_cell.angle_gamma   90.00
#
_symmetry.space_group_name_H-M   'P 1'
#
loop_
_entity.id
_entity.type
_entity.pdbx_description
1 polymer ?
#
loop_
_entity_poly.entity_id
_entity_poly.type
_entity_poly.pdbx_seq_one_letter_code
_entity_poly.pdbx_strand_id
1 'polypeptide(L)'
;FTFEDEDGNSLNEFARLDTMVTVVDAFNFLKDYSSVDSLQQRGESLGEQDERTVVDLLIDQIEFCDVIVLNKIDLIDRAQQDQLIAILRTLNPRARIEIAQFGKIALDKILNTQLFDFDEAAQAPGWLKELRGEHTPETEEYGISSFVYRARRPFHPERFYDLVQAEWPGV
;
A
#
# COMPACT_ATOMS: atom_id res chain seq x y z
N PHE A 1 8.85 14.54 1.11
CA PHE A 1 8.89 15.00 2.51
C PHE A 1 10.13 15.80 2.83
N THR A 2 11.33 15.32 2.51
CA THR A 2 12.60 16.04 2.74
C THR A 2 13.05 16.96 1.60
N PHE A 3 12.44 16.85 0.43
CA PHE A 3 12.75 17.72 -0.71
C PHE A 3 12.21 19.14 -0.49
N GLU A 4 13.02 20.12 -0.91
CA GLU A 4 12.65 21.53 -0.97
C GLU A 4 12.00 21.82 -2.34
N ASP A 5 10.96 22.65 -2.33
CA ASP A 5 10.39 23.19 -3.56
C ASP A 5 11.25 24.31 -4.18
N GLU A 6 10.82 24.89 -5.30
CA GLU A 6 11.54 25.97 -5.99
C GLU A 6 11.72 27.23 -5.11
N ASP A 7 10.92 27.37 -4.06
CA ASP A 7 10.96 28.47 -3.10
C ASP A 7 11.79 28.12 -1.84
N GLY A 8 12.37 26.92 -1.77
CA GLY A 8 13.20 26.44 -0.66
C GLY A 8 12.42 25.91 0.54
N ASN A 9 11.10 25.69 0.42
CA ASN A 9 10.27 25.18 1.52
C ASN A 9 10.20 23.66 1.48
N SER A 10 10.30 23.03 2.65
CA SER A 10 10.12 21.58 2.79
C SER A 10 8.80 21.22 3.47
N LEU A 11 8.15 20.14 3.02
CA LEU A 11 6.93 19.64 3.68
C LEU A 11 7.15 19.28 5.15
N ASN A 12 8.37 18.88 5.51
CA ASN A 12 8.78 18.57 6.88
C ASN A 12 8.68 19.78 7.84
N GLU A 13 8.60 21.01 7.33
CA GLU A 13 8.39 22.20 8.16
C GLU A 13 6.95 22.34 8.66
N PHE A 14 5.99 21.73 7.95
CA PHE A 14 4.57 21.87 8.21
C PHE A 14 3.91 20.57 8.70
N ALA A 15 4.51 19.42 8.38
CA ALA A 15 3.97 18.12 8.72
C ALA A 15 5.09 17.15 9.14
N ARG A 16 4.76 16.24 10.05
CA ARG A 16 5.66 15.16 10.49
C ARG A 16 5.13 13.83 9.98
N LEU A 17 5.99 13.03 9.35
CA LEU A 17 5.72 11.60 9.16
C LEU A 17 5.80 10.90 10.51
N ASP A 18 4.70 10.29 10.91
CA ASP A 18 4.56 9.71 12.25
C ASP A 18 4.66 8.19 12.24
N THR A 19 4.01 7.53 11.29
CA THR A 19 3.95 6.06 11.16
C THR A 19 3.56 5.69 9.74
N MET A 20 4.33 4.81 9.10
CA MET A 20 3.96 4.12 7.87
C MET A 20 3.15 2.86 8.20
N VAL A 21 1.91 2.81 7.72
CA VAL A 21 0.98 1.71 8.03
C VAL A 21 0.55 1.02 6.74
N THR A 22 0.82 -0.28 6.64
CA THR A 22 0.38 -1.11 5.52
C THR A 22 -0.71 -2.06 5.99
N VAL A 23 -1.82 -2.12 5.26
CA VAL A 23 -2.93 -3.03 5.57
C VAL A 23 -2.82 -4.25 4.66
N VAL A 24 -2.66 -5.43 5.27
CA VAL A 24 -2.57 -6.70 4.56
C VAL A 24 -3.88 -7.46 4.68
N ASP A 25 -4.44 -7.86 3.54
CA ASP A 25 -5.57 -8.78 3.46
C ASP A 25 -5.10 -10.22 3.71
N ALA A 26 -5.34 -10.74 4.91
CA ALA A 26 -4.86 -12.06 5.30
C ALA A 26 -5.41 -13.22 4.45
N PHE A 27 -6.61 -13.05 3.88
CA PHE A 27 -7.28 -14.11 3.11
C PHE A 27 -6.72 -14.25 1.69
N ASN A 28 -6.35 -13.14 1.07
CA ASN A 28 -5.86 -13.13 -0.31
C ASN A 28 -4.33 -13.13 -0.39
N PHE A 29 -3.63 -12.58 0.60
CA PHE A 29 -2.17 -12.42 0.55
C PHE A 29 -1.42 -13.72 0.23
N LEU A 30 -1.76 -14.86 0.87
CA LEU A 30 -1.07 -16.12 0.59
C LEU A 30 -1.27 -16.60 -0.85
N LYS A 31 -2.45 -16.33 -1.44
CA LYS A 31 -2.73 -16.67 -2.84
C LYS A 31 -1.92 -15.78 -3.76
N ASP A 32 -1.94 -14.48 -3.50
CA ASP A 32 -1.27 -13.46 -4.31
C ASP A 32 0.26 -13.62 -4.23
N TYR A 33 0.81 -13.89 -3.04
CA TYR A 33 2.23 -14.15 -2.81
C TYR A 33 2.73 -15.44 -3.47
N SER A 34 1.88 -16.47 -3.55
CA SER A 34 2.23 -17.74 -4.20
C SER A 34 1.99 -17.74 -5.72
N SER A 35 1.21 -16.78 -6.22
CA SER A 35 0.93 -16.68 -7.65
C SER A 35 2.15 -16.14 -8.36
N VAL A 36 2.62 -16.87 -9.38
CA VAL A 36 3.65 -16.43 -10.33
C VAL A 36 3.01 -15.53 -11.41
N ASP A 37 1.77 -15.11 -11.19
CA ASP A 37 0.98 -14.37 -12.15
C ASP A 37 1.61 -12.98 -12.30
N SER A 38 2.10 -12.69 -13.50
CA SER A 38 2.46 -11.32 -13.88
C SER A 38 1.21 -10.45 -13.77
N LEU A 39 1.37 -9.15 -13.50
CA LEU A 39 0.26 -8.19 -13.50
C LEU A 39 -0.61 -8.29 -14.78
N GLN A 40 0.00 -8.76 -15.87
CA GLN A 40 -0.64 -9.03 -17.17
C GLN A 40 -1.75 -10.09 -17.12
N GLN A 41 -1.59 -11.13 -16.29
CA GLN A 41 -2.59 -12.20 -16.19
C GLN A 41 -3.81 -11.81 -15.35
N ARG A 42 -3.69 -10.78 -14.50
CA ARG A 42 -4.78 -10.24 -13.70
C ARG A 42 -5.49 -9.03 -14.32
N GLY A 43 -5.02 -8.57 -15.49
CA GLY A 43 -5.57 -7.38 -16.14
C GLY A 43 -5.15 -6.06 -15.49
N GLU A 44 -4.18 -6.10 -14.57
CA GLU A 44 -3.67 -4.93 -13.81
C GLU A 44 -2.33 -4.42 -14.38
N SER A 45 -1.88 -4.95 -15.53
CA SER A 45 -0.66 -4.51 -16.21
C SER A 45 -0.92 -3.32 -17.12
N LEU A 46 0.09 -2.44 -17.19
CA LEU A 46 0.04 -1.21 -17.96
C LEU A 46 0.68 -1.30 -19.34
N GLY A 47 1.03 -2.51 -19.76
CA GLY A 47 1.54 -2.80 -21.10
C GLY A 47 2.39 -4.07 -21.16
N GLU A 48 2.70 -4.50 -22.38
CA GLU A 48 3.46 -5.74 -22.63
C GLU A 48 4.91 -5.74 -22.07
N GLN A 49 5.41 -4.59 -21.60
CA GLN A 49 6.75 -4.41 -21.02
C GLN A 49 6.76 -4.39 -19.48
N ASP A 50 5.61 -4.47 -18.81
CA ASP A 50 5.55 -4.54 -17.35
C ASP A 50 5.82 -5.98 -16.89
N GLU A 51 7.10 -6.27 -16.63
CA GLU A 51 7.59 -7.59 -16.22
C GLU A 51 7.47 -7.84 -14.70
N ARG A 52 7.00 -6.85 -13.93
CA ARG A 52 6.85 -6.98 -12.47
C ARG A 52 5.69 -7.89 -12.11
N THR A 53 5.87 -8.62 -11.02
CA THR A 53 4.81 -9.47 -10.46
C THR A 53 4.05 -8.70 -9.39
N VAL A 54 2.80 -9.11 -9.13
CA VAL A 54 2.02 -8.61 -7.98
C VAL A 54 2.81 -8.78 -6.68
N VAL A 55 3.66 -9.80 -6.61
CA VAL A 55 4.52 -10.10 -5.46
C VAL A 55 5.55 -9.01 -5.22
N ASP A 56 6.17 -8.46 -6.27
CA ASP A 56 7.19 -7.40 -6.12
C ASP A 56 6.58 -6.15 -5.48
N LEU A 57 5.39 -5.71 -5.96
CA LEU A 57 4.68 -4.56 -5.39
C LEU A 57 4.23 -4.79 -3.94
N LEU A 58 3.76 -6.01 -3.63
CA LEU A 58 3.37 -6.38 -2.27
C LEU A 58 4.57 -6.36 -1.32
N ILE A 59 5.75 -6.78 -1.80
CA ILE A 59 6.98 -6.76 -1.01
C ILE A 59 7.40 -5.32 -0.72
N ASP A 60 7.43 -4.44 -1.73
CA ASP A 60 7.86 -3.04 -1.57
C ASP A 60 7.04 -2.31 -0.50
N GLN A 61 5.72 -2.49 -0.49
CA GLN A 61 4.83 -1.87 0.52
C GLN A 61 5.01 -2.45 1.93
N ILE A 62 5.47 -3.70 2.05
CA ILE A 62 5.67 -4.38 3.33
C ILE A 62 7.06 -4.07 3.91
N GLU A 63 8.09 -4.01 3.07
CA GLU A 63 9.50 -3.87 3.48
C GLU A 63 9.72 -2.64 4.37
N PHE A 64 8.96 -1.56 4.14
CA PHE A 64 9.23 -0.26 4.73
C PHE A 64 8.25 0.18 5.82
N CYS A 65 7.11 -0.51 5.99
CA CYS A 65 6.12 -0.06 6.97
C CYS A 65 6.56 -0.25 8.43
N ASP A 66 6.14 0.67 9.30
CA ASP A 66 6.34 0.57 10.75
C ASP A 66 5.33 -0.39 11.38
N VAL A 67 4.11 -0.41 10.82
CA VAL A 67 2.99 -1.23 11.29
C VAL A 67 2.32 -1.93 10.12
N ILE A 68 2.22 -3.26 10.23
CA ILE A 68 1.38 -4.10 9.38
C ILE A 68 0.08 -4.37 10.10
N VAL A 69 -1.03 -3.91 9.53
CA VAL A 69 -2.37 -4.29 9.98
C VAL A 69 -2.80 -5.54 9.23
N LEU A 70 -2.77 -6.68 9.90
CA LEU A 70 -3.23 -7.95 9.34
C LEU A 70 -4.74 -8.07 9.52
N ASN A 71 -5.50 -7.73 8.49
CA ASN A 71 -6.96 -7.68 8.52
C ASN A 71 -7.59 -8.95 7.91
N LYS A 72 -8.88 -9.17 8.17
CA LYS A 72 -9.67 -10.33 7.72
C LYS A 72 -9.19 -11.67 8.30
N ILE A 73 -8.63 -11.65 9.51
CA ILE A 73 -8.17 -12.89 10.15
C ILE A 73 -9.31 -13.88 10.49
N ASP A 74 -10.56 -13.42 10.43
CA ASP A 74 -11.77 -14.22 10.54
C ASP A 74 -12.00 -15.18 9.36
N LEU A 75 -11.31 -14.95 8.22
CA LEU A 75 -11.42 -15.75 7.01
C LEU A 75 -10.32 -16.81 6.85
N ILE A 76 -9.38 -16.88 7.79
CA ILE A 76 -8.26 -17.83 7.74
C ILE A 76 -8.16 -18.63 9.03
N ASP A 77 -7.59 -19.83 8.94
CA ASP A 77 -7.31 -20.65 10.11
C ASP A 77 -5.99 -20.25 10.80
N ARG A 78 -5.74 -20.87 11.96
CA ARG A 78 -4.56 -20.57 12.77
C ARG A 78 -3.25 -20.94 12.07
N ALA A 79 -3.23 -22.01 11.28
CA ALA A 79 -2.02 -22.44 10.59
C ALA A 79 -1.65 -21.47 9.46
N GLN A 80 -2.66 -21.02 8.69
CA GLN A 80 -2.50 -19.97 7.69
C GLN A 80 -2.05 -18.65 8.32
N GLN A 81 -2.60 -18.28 9.47
CA GLN A 81 -2.20 -17.08 10.19
C GLN A 81 -0.74 -17.15 10.65
N ASP A 82 -0.33 -18.24 11.27
CA ASP A 82 1.04 -18.42 11.74
C ASP A 82 2.04 -18.43 10.56
N GLN A 83 1.69 -19.06 9.44
CA GLN A 83 2.47 -19.01 8.20
C GLN A 83 2.61 -17.58 7.66
N LEU A 84 1.50 -16.84 7.61
CA LEU A 84 1.50 -15.48 7.09
C LEU A 84 2.34 -14.54 7.97
N ILE A 85 2.21 -14.64 9.30
CA ILE A 85 3.05 -13.87 10.23
C ILE A 85 4.53 -14.20 10.03
N ALA A 86 4.89 -15.47 9.79
CA ALA A 86 6.28 -15.86 9.53
C ALA A 86 6.82 -15.24 8.22
N ILE A 87 6.02 -15.22 7.17
CA ILE A 87 6.38 -14.55 5.90
C ILE A 87 6.58 -13.05 6.12
N LEU A 88 5.60 -12.38 6.73
CA LEU A 88 5.67 -10.94 6.99
C LEU A 88 6.88 -10.57 7.86
N ARG A 89 7.23 -11.38 8.86
CA ARG A 89 8.44 -11.19 9.68
C ARG A 89 9.74 -11.42 8.93
N THR A 90 9.72 -12.24 7.88
CA THR A 90 10.88 -12.46 7.01
C THR A 90 11.08 -11.25 6.10
N LEU A 91 9.99 -10.69 5.56
CA LEU A 91 10.01 -9.52 4.68
C LEU A 91 10.36 -8.24 5.45
N ASN A 92 9.71 -8.02 6.59
CA ASN A 92 9.96 -6.88 7.46
C ASN A 92 10.01 -7.32 8.93
N PRO A 93 11.22 -7.61 9.46
CA PRO A 93 11.40 -8.01 10.85
C PRO A 93 11.02 -6.92 11.86
N ARG A 94 11.09 -5.65 11.45
CA ARG A 94 10.97 -4.47 12.31
C ARG A 94 9.51 -4.06 12.53
N ALA A 95 8.66 -4.26 11.52
CA ALA A 95 7.25 -3.90 11.59
C ALA A 95 6.54 -4.51 12.81
N ARG A 96 5.70 -3.71 13.45
CA ARG A 96 4.70 -4.21 14.40
C ARG A 96 3.57 -4.86 13.61
N ILE A 97 3.11 -6.03 14.04
CA ILE A 97 1.99 -6.70 13.38
C ILE A 97 0.78 -6.59 14.30
N GLU A 98 -0.22 -5.86 13.85
CA GLU A 98 -1.48 -5.64 14.57
C GLU A 98 -2.59 -6.44 13.89
N ILE A 99 -3.26 -7.30 14.64
CA ILE A 99 -4.32 -8.17 14.13
C ILE A 99 -5.64 -7.41 14.14
N ALA A 100 -6.35 -7.44 13.01
CA ALA A 100 -7.64 -6.79 12.84
C ALA A 100 -8.68 -7.71 12.18
N GLN A 101 -9.95 -7.43 12.49
CA GLN A 101 -11.11 -8.02 11.81
C GLN A 101 -12.05 -6.88 11.44
N PHE A 102 -12.63 -6.92 10.24
CA PHE A 102 -13.52 -5.87 9.74
C PHE A 102 -12.93 -4.45 9.85
N GLY A 103 -11.60 -4.32 9.71
CA GLY A 103 -10.90 -3.04 9.83
C GLY A 103 -10.88 -2.45 11.25
N LYS A 104 -11.28 -3.22 12.27
CA LYS A 104 -11.28 -2.77 13.66
C LYS A 104 -9.88 -2.93 14.26
N ILE A 105 -9.25 -1.79 14.55
CA ILE A 105 -7.96 -1.67 15.22
C ILE A 105 -8.00 -0.50 16.20
N ALA A 106 -7.24 -0.59 17.29
CA ALA A 106 -7.10 0.51 18.22
C ALA A 106 -6.24 1.63 17.60
N LEU A 107 -6.78 2.84 17.49
CA LEU A 107 -6.14 3.93 16.73
C LEU A 107 -4.79 4.37 17.32
N ASP A 108 -4.59 4.21 18.63
CA ASP A 108 -3.32 4.47 19.30
C ASP A 108 -2.19 3.52 18.87
N LYS A 109 -2.51 2.45 18.13
CA LYS A 109 -1.53 1.54 17.53
C LYS A 109 -1.00 2.01 16.18
N ILE A 110 -1.68 2.94 15.52
CA ILE A 110 -1.38 3.37 14.15
C ILE A 110 -1.31 4.89 13.96
N LEU A 111 -1.82 5.67 14.92
CA LEU A 111 -1.79 7.13 14.91
C LEU A 111 -0.99 7.68 16.08
N ASN A 112 -0.17 8.69 15.80
CA ASN A 112 0.66 9.39 16.79
C ASN A 112 1.57 8.43 17.59
N THR A 113 2.11 7.42 16.92
CA THR A 113 2.98 6.40 17.53
C THR A 113 4.45 6.80 17.50
N GLN A 114 4.81 7.74 16.63
CA GLN A 114 6.19 8.23 16.42
C GLN A 114 7.18 7.11 16.08
N LEU A 115 6.72 6.10 15.34
CA LEU A 115 7.56 4.97 14.94
C LEU A 115 8.43 5.28 13.73
N PHE A 116 7.99 6.21 12.88
CA PHE A 116 8.71 6.52 11.66
C PHE A 116 10.06 7.20 11.95
N ASP A 117 11.13 6.63 11.38
CA ASP A 117 12.50 7.15 11.48
C ASP A 117 13.11 7.29 10.08
N PHE A 118 13.53 8.51 9.72
CA PHE A 118 14.12 8.83 8.41
C PHE A 118 15.51 8.21 8.19
N ASP A 119 16.33 8.12 9.23
CA ASP A 119 17.68 7.56 9.12
C ASP A 119 17.59 6.06 8.89
N GLU A 120 16.64 5.41 9.56
CA GLU A 120 16.30 4.01 9.39
C GLU A 120 15.70 3.73 8.00
N ALA A 121 14.73 4.55 7.59
CA ALA A 121 14.13 4.51 6.26
C ALA A 121 15.18 4.60 5.15
N ALA A 122 16.16 5.48 5.30
CA ALA A 122 17.26 5.66 4.35
C ALA A 122 18.22 4.47 4.25
N GLN A 123 18.17 3.50 5.17
CA GLN A 123 18.95 2.26 5.08
C GLN A 123 18.20 1.13 4.36
N ALA A 124 16.89 1.28 4.12
CA ALA A 124 16.10 0.27 3.44
C ALA A 124 16.48 0.21 1.94
N PRO A 125 16.80 -0.97 1.39
CA PRO A 125 17.23 -1.13 0.00
C PRO A 125 16.25 -0.55 -1.04
N GLY A 126 14.94 -0.73 -0.84
CA GLY A 126 13.89 -0.18 -1.71
C GLY A 126 13.86 1.35 -1.69
N TRP A 127 13.80 1.95 -0.50
CA TRP A 127 13.76 3.40 -0.32
C TRP A 127 15.03 4.10 -0.82
N LEU A 128 16.21 3.45 -0.74
CA LEU A 128 17.46 3.94 -1.32
C LEU A 128 17.39 4.08 -2.85
N LYS A 129 16.61 3.24 -3.55
CA LYS A 129 16.38 3.37 -5.00
C LYS A 129 15.44 4.54 -5.28
N GLU A 130 14.36 4.70 -4.51
CA GLU A 130 13.48 5.88 -4.58
C GLU A 130 14.25 7.18 -4.37
N LEU A 131 15.09 7.25 -3.33
CA LEU A 131 15.82 8.46 -2.96
C LEU A 131 16.86 8.87 -4.01
N ARG A 132 17.37 7.91 -4.79
CA ARG A 132 18.28 8.13 -5.91
C ARG A 132 17.56 8.57 -7.19
N GLY A 133 16.22 8.62 -7.18
CA GLY A 133 15.42 8.92 -8.36
C GLY A 133 15.51 7.83 -9.42
N GLU A 134 15.85 6.59 -9.03
CA GLU A 134 15.98 5.46 -9.95
C GLU A 134 14.62 4.86 -10.32
N HIS A 135 13.53 5.30 -9.69
CA HIS A 135 12.15 4.90 -9.98
C HIS A 135 11.32 6.06 -10.54
N THR A 136 10.56 5.76 -11.58
CA THR A 136 9.57 6.67 -12.17
C THR A 136 8.36 6.71 -11.22
N PRO A 137 7.82 7.88 -10.85
CA PRO A 137 6.66 7.98 -9.96
C PRO A 137 5.49 7.13 -10.46
N GLU A 138 4.68 6.59 -9.55
CA GLU A 138 3.62 5.64 -9.91
C GLU A 138 2.57 6.23 -10.86
N THR A 139 2.38 7.55 -10.81
CA THR A 139 1.49 8.27 -11.73
C THR A 139 1.98 8.24 -13.18
N GLU A 140 3.30 8.19 -13.38
CA GLU A 140 3.93 8.12 -14.69
C GLU A 140 4.21 6.67 -15.11
N GLU A 141 4.61 5.83 -14.16
CA GLU A 141 4.92 4.42 -14.39
C GLU A 141 3.66 3.56 -14.58
N TYR A 142 2.61 3.83 -13.80
CA TYR A 142 1.36 3.08 -13.81
C TYR A 142 0.17 3.87 -14.35
N GLY A 143 0.39 5.06 -14.95
CA GLY A 143 -0.70 5.88 -15.49
C GLY A 143 -1.81 6.22 -14.47
N ILE A 144 -1.54 6.03 -13.17
CA ILE A 144 -2.51 6.24 -12.11
C ILE A 144 -2.74 7.75 -12.01
N SER A 145 -3.99 8.16 -12.23
CA SER A 145 -4.39 9.55 -12.06
C SER A 145 -5.51 9.64 -11.03
N SER A 146 -5.48 10.70 -10.23
CA SER A 146 -6.58 11.02 -9.33
C SER A 146 -7.30 12.26 -9.85
N PHE A 147 -8.62 12.28 -9.72
CA PHE A 147 -9.41 13.46 -10.02
C PHE A 147 -10.42 13.70 -8.90
N VAL A 148 -10.68 14.97 -8.61
CA VAL A 148 -11.67 15.37 -7.59
C VAL A 148 -12.95 15.80 -8.29
N TYR A 149 -14.02 15.04 -8.11
CA TYR A 149 -15.36 15.44 -8.51
C TYR A 149 -16.06 16.22 -7.38
N ARG A 150 -16.44 17.48 -7.62
CA ARG A 150 -17.28 18.29 -6.71
C ARG A 150 -18.56 18.74 -7.39
N ALA A 151 -19.70 18.42 -6.79
CA ALA A 151 -21.00 18.94 -7.18
C ALA A 151 -21.85 19.27 -5.95
N ARG A 152 -22.68 20.32 -6.03
CA ARG A 152 -23.65 20.67 -4.98
C ARG A 152 -24.89 19.77 -5.00
N ARG A 153 -25.22 19.19 -6.15
CA ARG A 153 -26.38 18.33 -6.34
C ARG A 153 -25.96 16.88 -6.06
N PRO A 154 -26.72 16.12 -5.25
CA PRO A 154 -26.42 14.71 -5.03
C PRO A 154 -26.59 13.90 -6.32
N PHE A 155 -25.92 12.74 -6.39
CA PHE A 155 -26.13 11.78 -7.46
C PHE A 155 -27.56 11.22 -7.43
N HIS A 156 -28.04 10.80 -8.59
CA HIS A 156 -29.26 10.00 -8.66
C HIS A 156 -28.94 8.58 -8.17
N PRO A 157 -29.66 8.04 -7.17
CA PRO A 157 -29.30 6.76 -6.54
C PRO A 157 -29.17 5.59 -7.53
N GLU A 158 -30.19 5.35 -8.36
CA GLU A 158 -30.18 4.22 -9.32
C GLU A 158 -29.08 4.36 -10.37
N ARG A 159 -28.97 5.52 -11.03
CA ARG A 159 -27.93 5.76 -12.04
C ARG A 159 -26.51 5.63 -11.48
N PHE A 160 -26.30 6.00 -10.22
CA PHE A 160 -25.01 5.83 -9.56
C PHE A 160 -24.77 4.36 -9.20
N TYR A 161 -25.79 3.66 -8.71
CA TYR A 161 -25.72 2.22 -8.45
C TYR A 161 -25.37 1.43 -9.71
N ASP A 162 -26.08 1.70 -10.81
CA ASP A 162 -25.84 1.05 -12.11
C ASP A 162 -24.43 1.36 -12.64
N LEU A 163 -23.95 2.60 -12.45
CA LEU A 163 -22.60 2.99 -12.82
C LEU A 163 -21.55 2.21 -12.02
N VAL A 164 -21.68 2.12 -10.70
CA VAL A 164 -20.72 1.42 -9.82
C VAL A 164 -20.72 -0.11 -10.07
N GLN A 165 -21.83 -0.66 -10.54
CA GLN A 165 -21.97 -2.08 -10.88
C GLN A 165 -21.56 -2.40 -12.32
N ALA A 166 -21.34 -1.39 -13.16
CA ALA A 166 -20.85 -1.57 -14.51
C ALA A 166 -19.33 -1.82 -14.51
N GLU A 167 -18.83 -2.42 -15.58
CA GLU A 167 -17.39 -2.57 -15.82
C GLU A 167 -16.79 -1.22 -16.22
N TRP A 168 -15.69 -0.81 -15.57
CA TRP A 168 -15.06 0.49 -15.81
C TRP A 168 -13.84 0.28 -16.71
N PRO A 169 -13.81 0.87 -17.91
CA PRO A 169 -12.63 0.78 -18.75
C PRO A 169 -11.44 1.46 -18.06
N GLY A 170 -10.46 0.66 -17.63
CA GLY A 170 -9.24 1.16 -16.97
C GLY A 170 -9.33 1.31 -15.45
N VAL A 171 -10.33 0.72 -14.78
CA VAL A 171 -10.45 0.58 -13.31
C VAL A 171 -10.96 -0.82 -12.98
#